data_AF-N8YTZ5-F1
#
_entry.id   AF-N8YTZ5-F1
#
_cell.length_a   1.000
_cell.length_b   1.000
_cell.length_c   1.000
_cell.angle_alpha   90.00
_cell.angle_beta   90.00
_cell.angle_gamma   90.00
#
_symmetry.space_group_name_H-M   'P 1'
#
loop_
_entity.id
_entity.type
_entity.pdbx_description
1 polymer ?
#
loop_
_entity_poly.entity_id
_entity_poly.type
_entity_poly.pdbx_seq_one_letter_code
_entity_poly.pdbx_strand_id
1 'polypeptide(L)'
;MALVLCYNITLNLLMIEHCLLSLDISEMKRCYFIGLIGCVSACSQNGLDSKQQLMTIDQSLSKLVRTNHQVDKQPIKNVPVSFRVWEQDVVNQQAIEHYKKFLKQQGIHAYVPNFEFFQTARDWQRCNATEFEIPPQAFWHNIVPTLNILDQLIDQQILNDFTVTSVYRNLNLNRCANGASASKHIFNAALDFRIGSETPDEKELVVIQDTKIKLCQFWHDYGQQLNMGLGVYPSGQIHIDSAGYRTWGADHRYHSSPCMNTY
;
A
#
# COMPACT_ATOMS: atom_id res chain seq x y z
N MET A 1 3.38 71.72 -19.63
CA MET A 1 2.09 72.07 -19.01
C MET A 1 1.34 70.76 -18.82
N ALA A 2 1.41 70.01 -17.71
CA ALA A 2 1.79 70.31 -16.32
C ALA A 2 0.78 71.14 -15.51
N LEU A 3 -0.09 70.43 -14.78
CA LEU A 3 -0.80 70.73 -13.51
C LEU A 3 -1.73 69.50 -13.28
N VAL A 4 -1.59 68.57 -12.32
CA VAL A 4 -1.15 68.53 -10.89
C VAL A 4 -2.27 68.90 -9.90
N LEU A 5 -2.21 68.27 -8.70
CA LEU A 5 -3.05 68.38 -7.48
C LEU A 5 -4.18 67.32 -7.38
N CYS A 6 -4.47 66.66 -6.24
CA CYS A 6 -3.80 66.48 -4.93
C CYS A 6 -4.44 65.25 -4.21
N TYR A 7 -3.69 64.30 -3.62
CA TYR A 7 -3.16 64.23 -2.22
C TYR A 7 -4.15 63.89 -1.08
N ASN A 8 -3.85 62.80 -0.35
CA ASN A 8 -3.79 62.60 1.13
C ASN A 8 -3.52 61.10 1.40
N ILE A 9 -2.45 60.61 2.05
CA ILE A 9 -1.86 60.86 3.40
C ILE A 9 -2.84 60.39 4.50
N THR A 10 -2.53 59.37 5.33
CA THR A 10 -1.54 59.32 6.44
C THR A 10 -0.90 57.92 6.66
N LEU A 11 0.43 57.84 6.90
CA LEU A 11 1.17 57.41 8.14
C LEU A 11 0.77 56.04 8.75
N ASN A 12 1.65 55.17 9.28
CA ASN A 12 3.08 55.23 9.66
C ASN A 12 3.61 53.75 9.78
N LEU A 13 4.89 53.38 10.02
CA LEU A 13 6.19 54.03 10.30
C LEU A 13 7.34 53.11 9.76
N LEU A 14 8.60 53.56 9.85
CA LEU A 14 9.85 52.80 9.60
C LEU A 14 10.33 51.99 10.82
N MET A 15 11.35 51.12 10.65
CA MET A 15 12.68 51.26 11.29
C MET A 15 13.69 50.21 10.78
N ILE A 16 14.73 50.66 10.09
CA ILE A 16 16.04 50.01 9.89
C ILE A 16 17.06 51.11 10.12
N GLU A 17 18.06 50.94 11.01
CA GLU A 17 19.45 51.42 10.81
C GLU A 17 20.40 51.18 12.00
N HIS A 18 21.70 51.07 11.66
CA HIS A 18 22.95 51.28 12.42
C HIS A 18 23.20 50.58 13.79
N CYS A 19 24.37 50.01 14.15
CA CYS A 19 25.81 50.11 13.80
C CYS A 19 26.67 50.85 14.86
N LEU A 20 27.58 50.07 15.49
CA LEU A 20 28.84 50.40 16.19
C LEU A 20 28.93 51.54 17.23
N LEU A 21 29.36 51.17 18.44
CA LEU A 21 30.49 51.66 19.27
C LEU A 21 30.49 50.81 20.55
N SER A 22 31.61 50.32 21.11
CA SER A 22 32.81 51.05 21.55
C SER A 22 34.11 50.20 21.52
N LEU A 23 35.25 50.88 21.71
CA LEU A 23 36.63 50.36 21.64
C LEU A 23 37.16 49.88 23.01
N ASP A 24 38.17 48.98 23.03
CA ASP A 24 39.55 49.33 23.44
C ASP A 24 40.59 48.24 23.07
N ILE A 25 41.89 48.59 23.01
CA ILE A 25 43.03 47.73 22.59
C ILE A 25 44.25 47.90 23.53
N SER A 26 44.60 46.88 24.33
CA SER A 26 45.85 46.75 25.12
C SER A 26 45.93 45.34 25.77
N GLU A 27 47.05 44.62 25.98
CA GLU A 27 48.45 44.71 25.52
C GLU A 27 49.03 43.28 25.30
N MET A 28 50.29 43.13 24.86
CA MET A 28 51.07 41.89 25.03
C MET A 28 51.87 41.91 26.35
N LYS A 29 51.98 40.79 27.08
CA LYS A 29 53.24 40.38 27.76
C LYS A 29 53.21 38.94 28.29
N ARG A 30 54.38 38.29 28.21
CA ARG A 30 54.70 36.99 28.83
C ARG A 30 54.91 37.17 30.33
N CYS A 31 54.56 36.15 31.13
CA CYS A 31 55.31 35.75 32.32
C CYS A 31 55.28 34.22 32.49
N TYR A 32 56.44 33.63 32.79
CA TYR A 32 56.62 32.22 33.16
C TYR A 32 56.39 32.04 34.67
N PHE A 33 56.02 30.82 35.13
CA PHE A 33 56.83 29.95 36.03
C PHE A 33 56.01 28.77 36.58
N ILE A 34 56.63 27.56 36.65
CA ILE A 34 56.42 26.41 37.58
C ILE A 34 54.96 25.96 37.89
N GLY A 35 54.53 24.70 37.78
CA GLY A 35 55.22 23.42 37.55
C GLY A 35 55.27 22.50 38.78
N LEU A 36 54.23 21.69 39.05
CA LEU A 36 54.36 20.43 39.83
C LEU A 36 53.15 19.49 39.67
N ILE A 37 53.40 18.22 39.99
CA ILE A 37 52.58 17.01 39.74
C ILE A 37 51.55 16.80 40.85
N GLY A 38 50.36 16.25 40.55
CA GLY A 38 49.43 15.79 41.60
C GLY A 38 48.11 15.16 41.16
N CYS A 39 48.11 13.84 40.96
CA CYS A 39 47.01 12.86 41.16
C CYS A 39 45.58 13.06 40.56
N VAL A 40 45.15 11.99 39.89
CA VAL A 40 43.79 11.57 39.52
C VAL A 40 42.64 11.98 40.46
N SER A 41 41.53 12.41 39.85
CA SER A 41 40.17 11.98 40.22
C SER A 41 39.26 12.05 38.99
N ALA A 42 38.42 11.03 38.80
CA ALA A 42 37.59 10.89 37.60
C ALA A 42 36.21 11.56 37.78
N CYS A 43 35.75 12.25 36.72
CA CYS A 43 34.33 12.49 36.48
C CYS A 43 34.04 12.28 34.99
N SER A 44 33.40 11.15 34.68
CA SER A 44 32.82 10.89 33.36
C SER A 44 31.48 11.60 33.24
N GLN A 45 31.28 12.38 32.18
CA GLN A 45 29.95 12.69 31.65
C GLN A 45 29.97 12.62 30.12
N ASN A 46 29.67 11.42 29.60
CA ASN A 46 29.30 11.24 28.21
C ASN A 46 27.96 11.96 27.97
N GLY A 47 27.99 13.11 27.29
CA GLY A 47 26.79 13.76 26.76
C GLY A 47 26.22 12.95 25.58
N LEU A 48 25.54 11.85 25.88
CA LEU A 48 24.90 11.00 24.87
C LEU A 48 23.65 11.68 24.30
N ASP A 49 23.53 11.58 22.98
CA ASP A 49 22.54 12.26 22.16
C ASP A 49 21.10 11.79 22.46
N SER A 50 20.36 12.62 23.19
CA SER A 50 18.96 12.39 23.53
C SER A 50 18.01 12.44 22.34
N LYS A 51 18.39 13.05 21.20
CA LYS A 51 17.59 13.01 19.96
C LYS A 51 17.80 11.67 19.25
N GLN A 52 19.04 11.18 19.18
CA GLN A 52 19.33 9.90 18.53
C GLN A 52 18.71 8.71 19.28
N GLN A 53 18.66 8.80 20.62
CA GLN A 53 17.93 7.83 21.45
C GLN A 53 16.40 7.93 21.29
N LEU A 54 15.83 9.14 21.17
CA LEU A 54 14.39 9.31 20.93
C LEU A 54 13.98 8.77 19.54
N MET A 55 14.79 8.98 18.51
CA MET A 55 14.55 8.42 17.16
C MET A 55 14.64 6.88 17.14
N THR A 56 15.56 6.26 17.89
CA THR A 56 15.61 4.79 17.98
C THR A 56 14.46 4.21 18.80
N ILE A 57 13.93 4.96 19.78
CA ILE A 57 12.73 4.56 20.52
C ILE A 57 11.49 4.65 19.61
N ASP A 58 11.31 5.71 18.84
CA ASP A 58 10.21 5.83 17.87
C ASP A 58 10.29 4.76 16.76
N GLN A 59 11.49 4.51 16.23
CA GLN A 59 11.71 3.49 15.19
C GLN A 59 11.56 2.05 15.72
N SER A 60 11.77 1.81 17.02
CA SER A 60 11.51 0.51 17.66
C SER A 60 10.06 0.36 18.13
N LEU A 61 9.39 1.43 18.60
CA LEU A 61 7.95 1.40 18.88
C LEU A 61 7.14 1.21 17.60
N SER A 62 7.41 1.97 16.53
CA SER A 62 6.74 1.77 15.23
C SER A 62 6.96 0.36 14.69
N LYS A 63 8.16 -0.21 14.87
CA LYS A 63 8.43 -1.62 14.55
C LYS A 63 7.64 -2.59 15.45
N LEU A 64 7.58 -2.36 16.77
CA LEU A 64 6.80 -3.20 17.70
C LEU A 64 5.30 -3.14 17.42
N VAL A 65 4.76 -1.95 17.17
CA VAL A 65 3.35 -1.71 16.78
C VAL A 65 3.05 -2.42 15.47
N ARG A 66 3.95 -2.32 14.47
CA ARG A 66 3.79 -3.02 13.19
C ARG A 66 3.88 -4.54 13.32
N THR A 67 4.65 -5.08 14.27
CA THR A 67 4.65 -6.52 14.56
C THR A 67 3.46 -6.99 15.40
N ASN A 68 2.87 -6.13 16.24
CA ASN A 68 1.73 -6.49 17.10
C ASN A 68 0.36 -6.28 16.44
N HIS A 69 0.23 -5.50 15.36
CA HIS A 69 -1.09 -5.18 14.79
C HIS A 69 -1.63 -6.22 13.79
N GLN A 70 -0.81 -7.14 13.26
CA GLN A 70 -1.17 -7.94 12.08
C GLN A 70 -0.76 -9.43 12.15
N VAL A 71 -1.11 -10.10 13.25
CA VAL A 71 -1.07 -11.58 13.33
C VAL A 71 -2.49 -12.20 13.38
N ASP A 72 -3.52 -11.42 13.69
CA ASP A 72 -4.78 -11.94 14.30
C ASP A 72 -6.08 -11.54 13.57
N LYS A 73 -6.06 -11.27 12.25
CA LYS A 73 -7.20 -10.67 11.52
C LYS A 73 -7.74 -11.40 10.28
N GLN A 74 -7.16 -12.51 9.84
CA GLN A 74 -7.74 -13.32 8.77
C GLN A 74 -8.17 -14.69 9.33
N PRO A 75 -9.37 -15.20 9.01
CA PRO A 75 -9.81 -16.51 9.47
C PRO A 75 -8.85 -17.59 8.95
N ILE A 76 -8.60 -18.63 9.75
CA ILE A 76 -7.74 -19.75 9.33
C ILE A 76 -8.40 -20.46 8.16
N LYS A 77 -7.82 -20.31 6.96
CA LYS A 77 -8.38 -20.89 5.73
C LYS A 77 -7.79 -22.26 5.44
N ASN A 78 -8.66 -23.20 5.11
CA ASN A 78 -8.28 -24.57 4.77
C ASN A 78 -7.61 -24.62 3.39
N VAL A 79 -6.35 -25.04 3.33
CA VAL A 79 -5.64 -25.25 2.07
C VAL A 79 -6.34 -26.39 1.28
N PRO A 80 -6.66 -26.23 -0.02
CA PRO A 80 -7.22 -27.30 -0.84
C PRO A 80 -6.29 -28.51 -0.99
N VAL A 81 -6.88 -29.70 -1.20
CA VAL A 81 -6.10 -30.92 -1.53
C VAL A 81 -5.40 -30.75 -2.88
N SER A 82 -6.10 -30.20 -3.89
CA SER A 82 -5.57 -29.93 -5.22
C SER A 82 -4.35 -29.02 -5.18
N PHE A 83 -4.39 -27.95 -4.37
CA PHE A 83 -3.23 -27.08 -4.18
C PHE A 83 -2.03 -27.82 -3.59
N ARG A 84 -2.23 -28.64 -2.55
CA ARG A 84 -1.14 -29.44 -1.98
C ARG A 84 -0.51 -30.42 -2.98
N VAL A 85 -1.31 -31.01 -3.87
CA VAL A 85 -0.81 -31.91 -4.92
C VAL A 85 -0.06 -31.11 -5.99
N TRP A 86 -0.55 -29.93 -6.37
CA TRP A 86 0.11 -29.06 -7.33
C TRP A 86 1.43 -28.47 -6.81
N GLU A 87 1.47 -28.07 -5.53
CA GLU A 87 2.66 -27.56 -4.84
C GLU A 87 3.68 -28.68 -4.49
N GLN A 88 3.37 -29.96 -4.72
CA GLN A 88 4.35 -31.05 -4.59
C GLN A 88 5.30 -31.17 -5.78
N ASP A 89 4.98 -30.56 -6.93
CA ASP A 89 5.88 -30.51 -8.07
C ASP A 89 7.06 -29.54 -7.81
N VAL A 90 8.29 -30.01 -8.06
CA VAL A 90 9.52 -29.27 -7.74
C VAL A 90 9.66 -27.99 -8.59
N VAL A 91 9.15 -27.99 -9.82
CA VAL A 91 9.16 -26.79 -10.69
C VAL A 91 8.18 -25.75 -10.13
N ASN A 92 7.00 -26.18 -9.68
CA ASN A 92 6.04 -25.29 -9.03
C ASN A 92 6.60 -24.71 -7.73
N GLN A 93 7.23 -25.51 -6.87
CA GLN A 93 7.87 -25.02 -5.64
C GLN A 93 8.90 -23.92 -5.92
N GLN A 94 9.83 -24.16 -6.83
CA GLN A 94 10.85 -23.17 -7.21
C GLN A 94 10.23 -21.90 -7.80
N ALA A 95 9.19 -22.03 -8.65
CA ALA A 95 8.48 -20.89 -9.22
C ALA A 95 7.75 -20.05 -8.14
N ILE A 96 7.09 -20.71 -7.18
CA ILE A 96 6.45 -20.06 -6.02
C ILE A 96 7.49 -19.31 -5.18
N GLU A 97 8.60 -19.96 -4.83
CA GLU A 97 9.67 -19.34 -4.04
C GLU A 97 10.27 -18.12 -4.75
N HIS A 98 10.58 -18.24 -6.05
CA HIS A 98 11.13 -17.13 -6.83
C HIS A 98 10.16 -15.95 -6.93
N TYR A 99 8.88 -16.19 -7.19
CA TYR A 99 7.89 -15.12 -7.31
C TYR A 99 7.58 -14.48 -5.95
N LYS A 100 7.47 -15.26 -4.86
CA LYS A 100 7.31 -14.72 -3.50
C LYS A 100 8.53 -13.93 -3.05
N LYS A 101 9.75 -14.36 -3.41
CA LYS A 101 10.99 -13.60 -3.18
C LYS A 101 10.96 -12.27 -3.92
N PHE A 102 10.54 -12.25 -5.18
CA PHE A 102 10.34 -11.03 -5.95
C PHE A 102 9.34 -10.08 -5.26
N LEU A 103 8.15 -10.57 -4.90
CA LEU A 103 7.11 -9.73 -4.25
C LEU A 103 7.62 -9.12 -2.94
N LYS A 104 8.31 -9.91 -2.11
CA LYS A 104 8.97 -9.45 -0.89
C LYS A 104 10.03 -8.37 -1.15
N GLN A 105 10.78 -8.47 -2.26
CA GLN A 105 11.75 -7.44 -2.68
C GLN A 105 11.08 -6.16 -3.17
N GLN A 106 9.85 -6.23 -3.68
CA GLN A 106 9.03 -5.06 -4.02
C GLN A 106 8.32 -4.43 -2.80
N GLY A 107 8.53 -4.97 -1.59
CA GLY A 107 7.88 -4.50 -0.36
C GLY A 107 6.43 -4.95 -0.20
N ILE A 108 5.95 -5.89 -1.01
CA ILE A 108 4.61 -6.46 -0.88
C ILE A 108 4.57 -7.44 0.29
N HIS A 109 3.59 -7.24 1.17
CA HIS A 109 3.36 -8.04 2.37
C HIS A 109 2.03 -8.80 2.35
N ALA A 110 1.27 -8.68 1.24
CA ALA A 110 -0.06 -9.25 1.00
C ALA A 110 -0.33 -10.59 1.70
N TYR A 111 -1.34 -10.58 2.56
CA TYR A 111 -1.79 -11.69 3.41
C TYR A 111 -2.55 -12.81 2.67
N VAL A 112 -2.55 -12.80 1.33
CA VAL A 112 -3.29 -13.76 0.51
C VAL A 112 -2.61 -15.14 0.58
N PRO A 113 -3.32 -16.21 0.98
CA PRO A 113 -2.75 -17.57 0.98
C PRO A 113 -2.31 -18.00 -0.42
N ASN A 114 -1.23 -18.78 -0.53
CA ASN A 114 -0.67 -19.25 -1.82
C ASN A 114 -1.77 -19.81 -2.76
N PHE A 115 -2.68 -20.63 -2.22
CA PHE A 115 -3.72 -21.28 -3.01
C PHE A 115 -4.76 -20.32 -3.59
N GLU A 116 -5.01 -19.18 -2.94
CA GLU A 116 -5.89 -18.15 -3.48
C GLU A 116 -5.13 -17.22 -4.44
N PHE A 117 -3.86 -16.92 -4.14
CA PHE A 117 -3.03 -16.03 -4.93
C PHE A 117 -2.62 -16.64 -6.28
N PHE A 118 -2.44 -17.96 -6.35
CA PHE A 118 -2.16 -18.68 -7.61
C PHE A 118 -3.41 -19.23 -8.29
N GLN A 119 -4.60 -19.04 -7.72
CA GLN A 119 -5.86 -19.45 -8.35
C GLN A 119 -6.00 -18.77 -9.71
N THR A 120 -6.18 -19.58 -10.75
CA THR A 120 -6.27 -19.07 -12.12
C THR A 120 -7.61 -18.38 -12.36
N ALA A 121 -8.71 -19.13 -12.32
CA ALA A 121 -10.08 -18.63 -12.44
C ALA A 121 -11.04 -19.55 -11.71
N ARG A 122 -12.25 -19.09 -11.35
CA ARG A 122 -13.33 -20.00 -10.89
C ARG A 122 -13.79 -20.99 -11.98
N ASP A 123 -13.68 -20.59 -13.25
CA ASP A 123 -14.05 -21.38 -14.42
C ASP A 123 -13.00 -22.42 -14.84
N TRP A 124 -11.90 -22.58 -14.09
CA TRP A 124 -10.77 -23.45 -14.47
C TRP A 124 -11.22 -24.87 -14.87
N GLN A 125 -12.12 -25.46 -14.08
CA GLN A 125 -12.63 -26.82 -14.29
C GLN A 125 -13.54 -26.91 -15.52
N ARG A 126 -14.46 -25.96 -15.68
CA ARG A 126 -15.33 -25.83 -16.86
C ARG A 126 -14.51 -25.67 -18.15
N CYS A 127 -13.36 -25.03 -18.05
CA CYS A 127 -12.45 -24.75 -19.14
C CYS A 127 -11.35 -25.81 -19.36
N ASN A 128 -11.32 -26.88 -18.57
CA ASN A 128 -10.27 -27.91 -18.59
C ASN A 128 -8.85 -27.30 -18.55
N ALA A 129 -8.67 -26.27 -17.72
CA ALA A 129 -7.40 -25.58 -17.48
C ALA A 129 -6.80 -26.02 -16.14
N THR A 130 -5.57 -25.58 -15.83
CA THR A 130 -5.00 -25.77 -14.50
C THR A 130 -5.69 -24.87 -13.47
N GLU A 131 -5.96 -25.40 -12.29
CA GLU A 131 -6.54 -24.64 -11.17
C GLU A 131 -5.59 -23.54 -10.67
N PHE A 132 -4.29 -23.81 -10.68
CA PHE A 132 -3.24 -22.90 -10.23
C PHE A 132 -2.19 -22.65 -11.33
N GLU A 133 -1.63 -21.44 -11.39
CA GLU A 133 -0.57 -21.07 -12.35
C GLU A 133 0.28 -19.91 -11.79
N ILE A 134 1.61 -19.99 -11.94
CA ILE A 134 2.51 -18.85 -11.66
C ILE A 134 2.58 -17.98 -12.93
N PRO A 135 2.39 -16.65 -12.85
CA PRO A 135 2.51 -15.77 -14.00
C PRO A 135 3.92 -15.81 -14.62
N PRO A 136 4.05 -15.64 -15.95
CA PRO A 136 5.33 -15.42 -16.60
C PRO A 136 6.10 -14.24 -15.97
N GLN A 137 7.41 -14.40 -15.77
CA GLN A 137 8.26 -13.41 -15.09
C GLN A 137 8.20 -12.00 -15.70
N ALA A 138 8.00 -11.90 -17.02
CA ALA A 138 7.82 -10.63 -17.73
C ALA A 138 6.63 -9.79 -17.24
N PHE A 139 5.68 -10.38 -16.52
CA PHE A 139 4.50 -9.71 -15.97
C PHE A 139 4.52 -9.53 -14.45
N TRP A 140 5.59 -9.93 -13.75
CA TRP A 140 5.62 -9.89 -12.28
C TRP A 140 5.52 -8.46 -11.71
N HIS A 141 6.15 -7.47 -12.34
CA HIS A 141 6.04 -6.07 -11.89
C HIS A 141 4.62 -5.49 -12.01
N ASN A 142 3.76 -6.06 -12.88
CA ASN A 142 2.44 -5.50 -13.16
C ASN A 142 1.45 -5.67 -12.00
N ILE A 143 1.64 -6.67 -11.12
CA ILE A 143 0.73 -6.93 -10.00
C ILE A 143 1.02 -6.02 -8.81
N VAL A 144 2.25 -5.48 -8.73
CA VAL A 144 2.77 -4.75 -7.56
C VAL A 144 1.87 -3.58 -7.15
N PRO A 145 1.40 -2.70 -8.07
CA PRO A 145 0.54 -1.59 -7.66
C PRO A 145 -0.87 -2.08 -7.27
N THR A 146 -1.40 -3.14 -7.90
CA THR A 146 -2.66 -3.77 -7.50
C THR A 146 -2.59 -4.40 -6.11
N LEU A 147 -1.46 -5.00 -5.72
CA LEU A 147 -1.27 -5.51 -4.36
C LEU A 147 -1.07 -4.37 -3.34
N ASN A 148 -0.43 -3.27 -3.71
CA ASN A 148 -0.40 -2.06 -2.87
C ASN A 148 -1.81 -1.46 -2.65
N ILE A 149 -2.74 -1.62 -3.59
CA ILE A 149 -4.16 -1.25 -3.40
C ILE A 149 -4.81 -2.22 -2.40
N LEU A 150 -4.60 -3.53 -2.56
CA LEU A 150 -5.13 -4.54 -1.63
C LEU A 150 -4.62 -4.34 -0.19
N ASP A 151 -3.32 -4.11 -0.02
CA ASP A 151 -2.69 -3.86 1.28
C ASP A 151 -3.29 -2.61 1.95
N GLN A 152 -3.54 -1.51 1.20
CA GLN A 152 -4.25 -0.34 1.71
C GLN A 152 -5.70 -0.62 2.15
N LEU A 153 -6.43 -1.45 1.39
CA LEU A 153 -7.81 -1.83 1.73
C LEU A 153 -7.87 -2.69 3.01
N ILE A 154 -6.85 -3.50 3.27
CA ILE A 154 -6.71 -4.30 4.50
C ILE A 154 -6.29 -3.41 5.68
N ASP A 155 -5.27 -2.56 5.50
CA ASP A 155 -4.77 -1.65 6.54
C ASP A 155 -5.84 -0.65 7.01
N GLN A 156 -6.68 -0.15 6.09
CA GLN A 156 -7.83 0.71 6.40
C GLN A 156 -9.05 -0.07 6.94
N GLN A 157 -8.95 -1.39 7.09
CA GLN A 157 -10.02 -2.27 7.59
C GLN A 157 -11.30 -2.22 6.74
N ILE A 158 -11.15 -1.95 5.44
CA ILE A 158 -12.24 -2.04 4.46
C ILE A 158 -12.46 -3.51 4.10
N LEU A 159 -11.38 -4.26 3.88
CA LEU A 159 -11.40 -5.70 3.62
C LEU A 159 -10.88 -6.48 4.84
N ASN A 160 -11.80 -7.12 5.56
CA ASN A 160 -11.48 -7.96 6.73
C ASN A 160 -11.85 -9.44 6.53
N ASP A 161 -12.89 -9.74 5.76
CA ASP A 161 -13.24 -11.11 5.36
C ASP A 161 -13.46 -11.17 3.85
N PHE A 162 -12.48 -11.71 3.15
CA PHE A 162 -12.49 -11.81 1.69
C PHE A 162 -11.71 -13.04 1.24
N THR A 163 -12.03 -13.57 0.07
CA THR A 163 -11.36 -14.72 -0.55
C THR A 163 -10.96 -14.36 -1.96
N VAL A 164 -9.67 -14.51 -2.29
CA VAL A 164 -9.15 -14.29 -3.64
C VAL A 164 -9.46 -15.52 -4.50
N THR A 165 -9.85 -15.28 -5.76
CA THR A 165 -10.49 -16.30 -6.61
C THR A 165 -9.99 -16.30 -8.06
N SER A 166 -9.22 -15.28 -8.45
CA SER A 166 -8.49 -15.22 -9.71
C SER A 166 -7.42 -14.12 -9.62
N VAL A 167 -6.19 -14.40 -10.01
CA VAL A 167 -5.13 -13.38 -10.13
C VAL A 167 -4.58 -13.36 -11.55
N TYR A 168 -3.71 -14.31 -11.88
CA TYR A 168 -3.22 -14.47 -13.25
C TYR A 168 -4.06 -15.50 -14.01
N ARG A 169 -4.39 -15.18 -15.28
CA ARG A 169 -5.06 -16.11 -16.21
C ARG A 169 -4.27 -16.16 -17.50
N ASN A 170 -3.81 -17.34 -17.93
CA ASN A 170 -3.28 -17.45 -19.28
C ASN A 170 -4.35 -17.12 -20.35
N LEU A 171 -3.90 -16.79 -21.56
CA LEU A 171 -4.76 -16.31 -22.65
C LEU A 171 -5.86 -17.31 -23.05
N ASN A 172 -5.59 -18.61 -22.98
CA ASN A 172 -6.55 -19.65 -23.36
C ASN A 172 -7.68 -19.76 -22.34
N LEU A 173 -7.32 -19.83 -21.04
CA LEU A 173 -8.30 -19.80 -19.96
C LEU A 173 -9.12 -18.51 -19.95
N ASN A 174 -8.49 -17.35 -20.12
CA ASN A 174 -9.20 -16.07 -20.17
C ASN A 174 -10.24 -16.05 -21.30
N ARG A 175 -9.93 -16.60 -22.49
CA ARG A 175 -10.90 -16.74 -23.59
C ARG A 175 -12.06 -17.66 -23.24
N CYS A 176 -11.81 -18.83 -22.67
CA CYS A 176 -12.86 -19.79 -22.28
C CYS A 176 -13.74 -19.30 -21.12
N ALA A 177 -13.18 -18.51 -20.20
CA ALA A 177 -13.89 -17.80 -19.15
C ALA A 177 -14.68 -16.57 -19.65
N ASN A 178 -14.80 -16.38 -20.97
CA ASN A 178 -15.42 -15.20 -21.61
C ASN A 178 -14.81 -13.86 -21.19
N GLY A 179 -13.55 -13.87 -20.71
CA GLY A 179 -12.83 -12.67 -20.31
C GLY A 179 -12.45 -11.81 -21.52
N ALA A 180 -12.50 -10.48 -21.33
CA ALA A 180 -12.13 -9.52 -22.37
C ALA A 180 -10.71 -9.77 -22.91
N SER A 181 -10.49 -9.48 -24.20
CA SER A 181 -9.17 -9.62 -24.85
C SER A 181 -8.09 -8.73 -24.21
N ALA A 182 -8.49 -7.57 -23.68
CA ALA A 182 -7.64 -6.63 -22.94
C ALA A 182 -7.73 -6.80 -21.40
N SER A 183 -8.19 -7.97 -20.92
CA SER A 183 -8.27 -8.32 -19.50
C SER A 183 -6.94 -8.07 -18.79
N LYS A 184 -7.01 -7.58 -17.55
CA LYS A 184 -5.81 -7.30 -16.75
C LYS A 184 -5.22 -8.54 -16.08
N HIS A 185 -5.99 -9.63 -15.99
CA HIS A 185 -5.49 -10.94 -15.52
C HIS A 185 -4.48 -11.60 -16.47
N ILE A 186 -4.62 -11.41 -17.79
CA ILE A 186 -3.65 -11.96 -18.77
C ILE A 186 -2.29 -11.24 -18.72
N PHE A 187 -2.22 -10.09 -18.05
CA PHE A 187 -0.99 -9.32 -17.83
C PHE A 187 -0.55 -9.34 -16.37
N ASN A 188 -1.12 -10.23 -15.52
CA ASN A 188 -0.84 -10.30 -14.08
C ASN A 188 -0.95 -8.91 -13.42
N ALA A 189 -2.03 -8.18 -13.70
CA ALA A 189 -2.24 -6.81 -13.23
C ALA A 189 -3.56 -6.64 -12.45
N ALA A 190 -4.32 -7.71 -12.23
CA ALA A 190 -5.64 -7.69 -11.61
C ALA A 190 -5.84 -8.83 -10.62
N LEU A 191 -6.86 -8.68 -9.78
CA LEU A 191 -7.27 -9.64 -8.77
C LEU A 191 -8.79 -9.62 -8.62
N ASP A 192 -9.42 -10.79 -8.71
CA ASP A 192 -10.84 -11.00 -8.41
C ASP A 192 -10.99 -11.62 -7.01
N PHE A 193 -11.87 -11.06 -6.20
CA PHE A 193 -12.18 -11.58 -4.87
C PHE A 193 -13.69 -11.57 -4.56
N ARG A 194 -14.08 -12.37 -3.58
CA ARG A 194 -15.38 -12.34 -2.93
C ARG A 194 -15.23 -11.77 -1.52
N ILE A 195 -16.23 -11.04 -1.04
CA ILE A 195 -16.34 -10.64 0.37
C ILE A 195 -17.16 -11.74 1.07
N GLY A 196 -16.64 -12.30 2.16
CA GLY A 196 -17.30 -13.37 2.90
C GLY A 196 -17.45 -14.71 2.15
N SER A 197 -18.41 -15.50 2.63
CA SER A 197 -18.71 -16.87 2.25
C SER A 197 -19.28 -17.00 0.82
N GLU A 198 -19.31 -18.22 0.30
CA GLU A 198 -19.83 -18.52 -1.05
C GLU A 198 -21.35 -18.39 -1.15
N THR A 199 -22.04 -18.67 -0.04
CA THR A 199 -23.49 -18.73 0.07
C THR A 199 -23.88 -17.89 1.29
N PRO A 200 -23.79 -16.55 1.19
CA PRO A 200 -23.96 -15.68 2.35
C PRO A 200 -25.37 -15.70 2.89
N ASP A 201 -25.50 -15.65 4.22
CA ASP A 201 -26.77 -15.48 4.90
C ASP A 201 -27.25 -14.01 4.88
N GLU A 202 -28.48 -13.76 5.35
CA GLU A 202 -29.08 -12.42 5.35
C GLU A 202 -28.26 -11.37 6.13
N LYS A 203 -27.53 -11.78 7.18
CA LYS A 203 -26.69 -10.88 7.98
C LYS A 203 -25.37 -10.60 7.27
N GLU A 204 -24.79 -11.63 6.67
CA GLU A 204 -23.57 -11.52 5.87
C GLU A 204 -23.79 -10.63 4.63
N LEU A 205 -24.97 -10.71 4.00
CA LEU A 205 -25.34 -9.81 2.89
C LEU A 205 -25.33 -8.32 3.29
N VAL A 206 -25.70 -7.98 4.54
CA VAL A 206 -25.60 -6.59 5.04
C VAL A 206 -24.14 -6.16 5.17
N VAL A 207 -23.27 -7.02 5.70
CA VAL A 207 -21.82 -6.75 5.82
C VAL A 207 -21.18 -6.61 4.44
N ILE A 208 -21.50 -7.50 3.50
CA ILE A 208 -21.04 -7.43 2.10
C ILE A 208 -21.46 -6.10 1.46
N GLN A 209 -22.67 -5.61 1.72
CA GLN A 209 -23.16 -4.35 1.16
C GLN A 209 -22.45 -3.13 1.77
N ASP A 210 -22.24 -3.10 3.09
CA ASP A 210 -21.43 -2.07 3.76
C ASP A 210 -19.97 -2.05 3.26
N THR A 211 -19.35 -3.22 3.10
CA THR A 211 -18.01 -3.35 2.51
C THR A 211 -17.96 -2.81 1.07
N LYS A 212 -18.99 -3.07 0.24
CA LYS A 212 -19.08 -2.51 -1.13
C LYS A 212 -19.20 -0.98 -1.11
N ILE A 213 -19.96 -0.40 -0.19
CA ILE A 213 -20.06 1.07 -0.02
C ILE A 213 -18.68 1.64 0.33
N LYS A 214 -17.97 1.04 1.28
CA LYS A 214 -16.61 1.45 1.67
C LYS A 214 -15.59 1.33 0.53
N LEU A 215 -15.66 0.26 -0.27
CA LEU A 215 -14.83 0.09 -1.48
C LEU A 215 -15.10 1.19 -2.51
N CYS A 216 -16.36 1.56 -2.73
CA CYS A 216 -16.72 2.64 -3.63
C CYS A 216 -16.23 4.01 -3.13
N GLN A 217 -16.33 4.27 -1.82
CA GLN A 217 -15.78 5.49 -1.22
C GLN A 217 -14.25 5.56 -1.36
N PHE A 218 -13.53 4.47 -1.07
CA PHE A 218 -12.08 4.40 -1.29
C PHE A 218 -11.70 4.63 -2.75
N TRP A 219 -12.45 4.04 -3.69
CA TRP A 219 -12.24 4.24 -5.12
C TRP A 219 -12.49 5.69 -5.54
N HIS A 220 -13.53 6.34 -5.01
CA HIS A 220 -13.79 7.75 -5.24
C HIS A 220 -12.63 8.65 -4.74
N ASP A 221 -12.16 8.41 -3.51
CA ASP A 221 -11.20 9.29 -2.84
C ASP A 221 -9.75 9.09 -3.32
N TYR A 222 -9.35 7.85 -3.60
CA TYR A 222 -7.96 7.49 -3.94
C TYR A 222 -7.80 6.90 -5.34
N GLY A 223 -8.87 6.46 -6.00
CA GLY A 223 -8.79 5.68 -7.23
C GLY A 223 -8.15 6.42 -8.40
N GLN A 224 -8.28 7.75 -8.47
CA GLN A 224 -7.59 8.54 -9.50
C GLN A 224 -6.06 8.53 -9.30
N GLN A 225 -5.59 8.70 -8.06
CA GLN A 225 -4.16 8.64 -7.73
C GLN A 225 -3.57 7.24 -7.93
N LEU A 226 -4.36 6.20 -7.60
CA LEU A 226 -3.95 4.80 -7.67
C LEU A 226 -4.12 4.16 -9.07
N ASN A 227 -4.66 4.89 -10.05
CA ASN A 227 -5.11 4.34 -11.34
C ASN A 227 -6.05 3.13 -11.17
N MET A 228 -6.93 3.17 -10.18
CA MET A 228 -7.71 2.02 -9.74
C MET A 228 -8.89 1.71 -10.68
N GLY A 229 -8.89 0.50 -11.24
CA GLY A 229 -10.09 -0.15 -11.73
C GLY A 229 -10.83 -0.82 -10.58
N LEU A 230 -12.13 -0.55 -10.42
CA LEU A 230 -13.02 -1.24 -9.47
C LEU A 230 -14.27 -1.76 -10.19
N GLY A 231 -14.40 -3.08 -10.32
CA GLY A 231 -15.54 -3.73 -10.96
C GLY A 231 -16.38 -4.56 -9.99
N VAL A 232 -17.69 -4.65 -10.23
CA VAL A 232 -18.59 -5.59 -9.51
C VAL A 232 -19.39 -6.42 -10.52
N TYR A 233 -19.08 -7.70 -10.60
CA TYR A 233 -19.73 -8.63 -11.54
C TYR A 233 -21.12 -9.07 -11.06
N PRO A 234 -22.00 -9.61 -11.95
CA PRO A 234 -23.33 -10.11 -11.57
C PRO A 234 -23.31 -11.17 -10.45
N SER A 235 -22.22 -11.93 -10.34
CA SER A 235 -21.99 -12.94 -9.31
C SER A 235 -21.62 -12.39 -7.93
N GLY A 236 -21.58 -11.06 -7.77
CA GLY A 236 -21.14 -10.38 -6.54
C GLY A 236 -19.61 -10.31 -6.37
N GLN A 237 -18.85 -10.95 -7.26
CA GLN A 237 -17.38 -10.86 -7.34
C GLN A 237 -16.92 -9.41 -7.54
N ILE A 238 -15.89 -9.02 -6.81
CA ILE A 238 -15.21 -7.72 -6.93
C ILE A 238 -13.92 -7.91 -7.74
N HIS A 239 -13.70 -7.03 -8.71
CA HIS A 239 -12.47 -6.92 -9.48
C HIS A 239 -11.70 -5.69 -9.03
N ILE A 240 -10.39 -5.81 -8.80
CA ILE A 240 -9.47 -4.66 -8.69
C ILE A 240 -8.27 -4.77 -9.64
N ASP A 241 -7.84 -3.63 -10.17
CA ASP A 241 -6.56 -3.46 -10.86
C ASP A 241 -6.03 -2.02 -10.76
N SER A 242 -4.77 -1.82 -11.15
CA SER A 242 -4.09 -0.51 -11.17
C SER A 242 -3.85 0.04 -12.58
N ALA A 243 -4.71 -0.28 -13.56
CA ALA A 243 -4.50 -0.01 -14.98
C ALA A 243 -5.39 1.12 -15.57
N GLY A 244 -5.93 1.98 -14.72
CA GLY A 244 -6.63 3.22 -15.07
C GLY A 244 -7.87 3.47 -14.21
N TYR A 245 -8.09 4.71 -13.77
CA TYR A 245 -9.22 5.12 -12.93
C TYR A 245 -10.57 4.91 -13.64
N ARG A 246 -11.28 3.83 -13.27
CA ARG A 246 -12.56 3.45 -13.89
C ARG A 246 -13.35 2.50 -13.00
N THR A 247 -14.65 2.46 -13.20
CA THR A 247 -15.54 1.50 -12.52
C THR A 247 -16.59 0.93 -13.46
N TRP A 248 -17.12 -0.24 -13.13
CA TRP A 248 -18.21 -0.90 -13.86
C TRP A 248 -19.01 -1.84 -12.96
N GLY A 249 -20.26 -2.11 -13.33
CA GLY A 249 -21.11 -3.08 -12.63
C GLY A 249 -21.45 -4.31 -13.45
N ALA A 250 -22.61 -4.89 -13.16
CA ALA A 250 -23.05 -6.20 -13.64
C ALA A 250 -23.06 -6.33 -15.18
N ASP A 251 -23.42 -5.26 -15.91
CA ASP A 251 -23.43 -5.27 -17.38
C ASP A 251 -22.07 -4.92 -18.03
N HIS A 252 -21.01 -4.82 -17.21
CA HIS A 252 -19.65 -4.44 -17.59
C HIS A 252 -19.51 -3.00 -18.08
N ARG A 253 -20.46 -2.12 -17.74
CA ARG A 253 -20.42 -0.68 -18.05
C ARG A 253 -20.39 0.19 -16.80
N TYR A 254 -19.92 1.42 -16.99
CA TYR A 254 -19.79 2.44 -15.94
C TYR A 254 -21.11 2.75 -15.22
N HIS A 255 -22.21 2.93 -15.95
CA HIS A 255 -23.50 3.33 -15.37
C HIS A 255 -24.18 2.24 -14.52
N SER A 256 -23.78 0.97 -14.63
CA SER A 256 -24.26 -0.10 -13.76
C SER A 256 -23.40 -0.28 -12.50
N SER A 257 -22.28 0.45 -12.39
CA SER A 257 -21.42 0.38 -11.20
C SER A 257 -22.19 0.78 -9.95
N PRO A 258 -22.09 0.01 -8.84
CA PRO A 258 -22.67 0.42 -7.57
C PRO A 258 -22.09 1.76 -7.08
N CYS A 259 -20.84 2.06 -7.45
CA CYS A 259 -20.12 3.27 -7.04
C CYS A 259 -20.64 4.57 -7.68
N MET A 260 -21.52 4.46 -8.69
CA MET A 260 -22.19 5.62 -9.29
C MET A 260 -23.49 6.01 -8.61
N ASN A 261 -24.03 5.14 -7.74
CA ASN A 261 -25.31 5.32 -7.06
C ASN A 261 -25.15 5.40 -5.53
N THR A 262 -23.94 5.67 -5.02
CA THR A 262 -23.62 5.65 -3.58
C THR A 262 -23.66 7.03 -2.91
N TYR A 263 -24.28 8.03 -3.57
CA TYR A 263 -24.38 9.43 -3.14
C TYR A 263 -25.80 9.97 -3.38
#